data_AF-A0A972NS35-F1
#
_entry.id   AF-A0A972NS35-F1
#
_cell.length_a   1.000
_cell.length_b   1.000
_cell.length_c   1.000
_cell.angle_alpha   90.00
_cell.angle_beta   90.00
_cell.angle_gamma   90.00
#
_symmetry.space_group_name_H-M   'P 1'
#
loop_
_entity.id
_entity.type
_entity.pdbx_description
1 polymer ?
#
loop_
_entity_poly.entity_id
_entity_poly.type
_entity_poly.pdbx_seq_one_letter_code
_entity_poly.pdbx_strand_id
1 'polypeptide(L)'
;MKLLNGATLRTLQFGSVALATSALVACGGGGDSGSSPSATISGTAAVGAPLANASVVLTCKNGTGSATANGNGAYSATFAFDPPCAITASSGAVTIHSIATGPGTFNVTPLTELLLSYLAGQLGTTVSGLLSGISSNATFQNAMTNSTVIANAEAAVVQLIKTKYGITVSSTSFLTVSFTPGQPGADADLDTLQTAGAITSTGQPAASLTAAATAAGTAAPISGGGTGTPTGGTGGTGGSGTGT
;
A
#
# COMPACT_ATOMS: atom_id res chain seq x y z
N MET A 1 -57.00 55.37 15.38
CA MET A 1 -56.81 56.77 14.91
C MET A 1 -55.33 56.94 14.59
N LYS A 2 -54.99 57.01 13.28
CA LYS A 2 -54.40 58.18 12.58
C LYS A 2 -52.90 58.37 12.91
N LEU A 3 -51.99 57.87 12.05
CA LEU A 3 -51.36 58.56 10.88
C LEU A 3 -50.34 59.62 11.36
N LEU A 4 -49.09 59.73 10.88
CA LEU A 4 -48.59 60.00 9.52
C LEU A 4 -47.08 59.61 9.40
N ASN A 5 -46.65 58.97 8.30
CA ASN A 5 -45.82 59.47 7.16
C ASN A 5 -44.53 60.23 7.55
N GLY A 6 -43.35 60.03 6.93
CA GLY A 6 -42.92 59.35 5.71
C GLY A 6 -41.64 60.04 5.20
N ALA A 7 -40.76 59.34 4.46
CA ALA A 7 -39.94 59.91 3.37
C ALA A 7 -38.97 58.90 2.72
N THR A 8 -39.09 58.78 1.39
CA THR A 8 -38.03 58.67 0.36
C THR A 8 -37.03 57.50 0.38
N LEU A 9 -37.16 56.54 -0.55
CA LEU A 9 -36.60 56.50 -1.93
C LEU A 9 -35.11 56.13 -2.00
N ARG A 10 -34.81 54.95 -2.57
CA ARG A 10 -34.10 54.82 -3.87
C ARG A 10 -33.88 53.36 -4.27
N THR A 11 -34.45 53.05 -5.43
CA THR A 11 -34.19 51.93 -6.35
C THR A 11 -32.74 51.90 -6.86
N LEU A 12 -32.23 50.70 -7.19
CA LEU A 12 -31.32 50.33 -8.32
C LEU A 12 -30.74 48.92 -8.02
N GLN A 13 -31.29 47.86 -8.61
CA GLN A 13 -30.93 47.26 -9.91
C GLN A 13 -29.78 46.24 -9.85
N PHE A 14 -30.15 44.99 -10.16
CA PHE A 14 -29.49 43.93 -10.95
C PHE A 14 -27.99 43.63 -10.77
N GLY A 15 -27.71 42.38 -10.38
CA GLY A 15 -26.41 41.73 -10.56
C GLY A 15 -26.59 40.22 -10.72
N SER A 16 -26.83 39.77 -11.96
CA SER A 16 -27.01 38.37 -12.36
C SER A 16 -25.74 37.55 -12.15
N VAL A 17 -25.88 36.38 -11.54
CA VAL A 17 -24.81 35.38 -11.32
C VAL A 17 -24.49 34.70 -12.64
N ALA A 18 -23.29 34.96 -13.17
CA ALA A 18 -22.75 34.29 -14.35
C ALA A 18 -22.15 32.93 -13.95
N LEU A 19 -22.59 31.87 -14.63
CA LEU A 19 -22.11 30.50 -14.49
C LEU A 19 -20.63 30.40 -14.90
N ALA A 20 -19.81 29.82 -14.02
CA ALA A 20 -18.43 29.47 -14.28
C ALA A 20 -18.32 28.28 -15.23
N THR A 21 -17.74 28.49 -16.40
CA THR A 21 -17.32 27.44 -17.33
C THR A 21 -15.92 26.96 -16.94
N SER A 22 -15.83 25.80 -16.29
CA SER A 22 -14.56 25.11 -16.06
C SER A 22 -14.07 24.51 -17.37
N ALA A 23 -13.10 25.16 -18.00
CA ALA A 23 -12.31 24.59 -19.08
C ALA A 23 -11.30 23.59 -18.49
N LEU A 24 -11.51 22.32 -18.78
CA LEU A 24 -10.57 21.23 -18.49
C LEU A 24 -9.43 21.31 -19.51
N VAL A 25 -8.31 21.95 -19.14
CA VAL A 25 -7.07 21.88 -19.93
C VAL A 25 -6.35 20.58 -19.58
N ALA A 26 -6.30 19.69 -20.56
CA ALA A 26 -5.46 18.51 -20.57
C ALA A 26 -4.14 18.79 -21.31
N CYS A 27 -3.04 18.25 -20.76
CA CYS A 27 -1.81 17.80 -21.41
C CYS A 27 -0.96 18.80 -22.21
N GLY A 28 0.27 19.05 -21.74
CA GLY A 28 1.35 19.64 -22.54
C GLY A 28 2.66 19.66 -21.77
N GLY A 29 3.57 18.74 -22.10
CA GLY A 29 4.87 18.59 -21.46
C GLY A 29 5.76 19.83 -21.59
N GLY A 30 6.39 20.18 -20.47
CA GLY A 30 7.49 21.14 -20.38
C GLY A 30 8.59 20.50 -19.55
N GLY A 31 9.76 20.33 -20.17
CA GLY A 31 10.94 19.82 -19.49
C GLY A 31 11.53 20.89 -18.60
N ASP A 32 11.32 20.76 -17.30
CA ASP A 32 11.98 21.57 -16.28
C ASP A 32 12.82 20.66 -15.40
N SER A 33 14.08 21.03 -15.24
CA SER A 33 15.07 20.27 -14.49
C SER A 33 14.69 20.18 -13.01
N GLY A 34 14.21 19.00 -12.61
CA GLY A 34 14.70 18.29 -11.43
C GLY A 34 14.34 18.85 -10.05
N SER A 35 13.11 18.61 -9.60
CA SER A 35 12.79 18.44 -8.18
C SER A 35 11.49 17.65 -8.04
N SER A 36 11.54 16.44 -7.48
CA SER A 36 10.33 15.69 -7.15
C SER A 36 9.46 16.52 -6.19
N PRO A 37 8.14 16.59 -6.38
CA PRO A 37 7.28 17.40 -5.51
C PRO A 37 7.41 16.92 -4.06
N SER A 38 7.49 17.87 -3.13
CA SER A 38 7.48 17.55 -1.70
C SER A 38 6.15 16.89 -1.36
N ALA A 39 6.19 15.73 -0.71
CA ALA A 39 5.01 15.05 -0.22
C ALA A 39 5.22 14.51 1.18
N THR A 40 4.11 14.28 1.89
CA THR A 40 4.12 13.71 3.24
C THR A 40 3.69 12.26 3.18
N ILE A 41 4.51 11.40 3.79
CA ILE A 41 4.20 10.00 4.06
C ILE A 41 4.09 9.84 5.57
N SER A 42 3.00 9.24 6.01
CA SER A 42 2.74 8.96 7.43
C SER A 42 2.30 7.51 7.62
N GLY A 43 2.28 7.05 8.86
CA GLY A 43 1.72 5.74 9.19
C GLY A 43 2.07 5.33 10.60
N THR A 44 1.76 4.09 10.94
CA THR A 44 2.14 3.50 12.22
C THR A 44 3.07 2.32 12.00
N ALA A 45 4.21 2.32 12.69
CA ALA A 45 5.11 1.20 12.80
C ALA A 45 4.75 0.38 14.06
N ALA A 46 4.25 -0.83 13.87
CA ALA A 46 3.79 -1.68 14.97
C ALA A 46 3.91 -3.16 14.59
N VAL A 47 4.15 -4.00 15.58
CA VAL A 47 4.19 -5.46 15.41
C VAL A 47 3.07 -6.17 16.19
N GLY A 48 2.11 -5.41 16.72
CA GLY A 48 1.14 -5.77 17.76
C GLY A 48 1.29 -4.79 18.92
N ALA A 49 2.52 -4.63 19.40
CA ALA A 49 2.90 -3.44 20.16
C ALA A 49 3.43 -2.33 19.21
N PRO A 50 3.24 -1.04 19.55
CA PRO A 50 3.85 0.05 18.80
C PRO A 50 5.38 -0.02 18.87
N LEU A 51 6.04 0.19 17.73
CA LEU A 51 7.50 0.34 17.70
C LEU A 51 7.87 1.77 18.10
N ALA A 52 7.84 2.03 19.41
CA ALA A 52 8.20 3.34 19.96
C ALA A 52 9.65 3.71 19.62
N ASN A 53 9.87 4.97 19.26
CA ASN A 53 11.19 5.52 18.88
C ASN A 53 11.86 4.78 17.71
N ALA A 54 11.10 4.06 16.88
CA ALA A 54 11.64 3.40 15.70
C ALA A 54 12.23 4.43 14.73
N SER A 55 13.41 4.11 14.20
CA SER A 55 13.96 4.82 13.04
C SER A 55 13.21 4.35 11.80
N VAL A 56 12.56 5.29 11.10
CA VAL A 56 11.83 5.02 9.86
C VAL A 56 12.57 5.67 8.71
N VAL A 57 13.04 4.86 7.77
CA VAL A 57 13.75 5.29 6.57
C VAL A 57 12.92 4.97 5.34
N LEU A 58 12.70 5.98 4.49
CA LEU A 58 12.00 5.85 3.22
C LEU A 58 13.04 5.92 2.10
N THR A 59 13.23 4.83 1.37
CA THR A 59 14.12 4.77 0.20
C THR A 59 13.28 4.66 -1.05
N CYS A 60 13.24 5.74 -1.82
CA CYS A 60 12.40 5.89 -2.99
C CYS A 60 13.12 5.50 -4.28
N LYS A 61 12.38 5.46 -5.39
CA LYS A 61 12.97 5.36 -6.73
C LYS A 61 14.07 6.40 -6.90
N ASN A 62 13.74 7.65 -6.55
CA ASN A 62 14.68 8.74 -6.40
C ASN A 62 14.49 9.43 -5.05
N GLY A 63 15.59 9.66 -4.33
CA GLY A 63 15.58 10.35 -3.05
C GLY A 63 15.28 9.46 -1.84
N THR A 64 15.39 10.07 -0.67
CA THR A 64 15.21 9.41 0.62
C THR A 64 14.50 10.35 1.59
N GLY A 65 13.66 9.77 2.45
CA GLY A 65 13.06 10.43 3.59
C GLY A 65 13.43 9.71 4.89
N SER A 66 13.27 10.40 6.02
CA SER A 66 13.37 9.75 7.33
C SER A 66 12.45 10.39 8.34
N ALA A 67 12.05 9.61 9.34
CA ALA A 67 11.30 10.04 10.50
C ALA A 67 11.64 9.16 11.72
N THR A 68 11.25 9.63 12.89
CA THR A 68 11.27 8.82 14.11
C THR A 68 9.83 8.59 14.55
N ALA A 69 9.47 7.33 14.78
CA ALA A 69 8.15 7.00 15.30
C ALA A 69 8.01 7.50 16.75
N ASN A 70 6.85 8.06 17.10
CA ASN A 70 6.56 8.49 18.47
C ASN A 70 6.26 7.29 19.40
N GLY A 71 5.87 7.56 20.65
CA GLY A 71 5.55 6.51 21.64
C GLY A 71 4.41 5.57 21.22
N ASN A 72 3.56 5.98 20.28
CA ASN A 72 2.47 5.19 19.72
C ASN A 72 2.86 4.57 18.36
N GLY A 73 4.15 4.56 17.99
CA GLY A 73 4.61 4.03 16.71
C GLY A 73 4.26 4.90 15.50
N ALA A 74 3.57 6.02 15.67
CA ALA A 74 3.17 6.88 14.57
C ALA A 74 4.36 7.70 14.07
N TYR A 75 4.54 7.76 12.75
CA TYR A 75 5.60 8.51 12.08
C TYR A 75 5.03 9.38 10.97
N SER A 76 5.76 10.43 10.62
CA SER A 76 5.45 11.31 9.49
C SER A 76 6.74 11.91 8.94
N ALA A 77 6.94 11.80 7.63
CA ALA A 77 8.09 12.33 6.90
C ALA A 77 7.61 13.18 5.72
N THR A 78 8.08 14.42 5.63
CA THR A 78 7.88 15.29 4.46
C THR A 78 9.21 15.48 3.74
N PHE A 79 9.27 15.08 2.47
CA PHE A 79 10.50 15.09 1.68
C PHE A 79 10.17 15.07 0.18
N ALA A 80 11.20 15.21 -0.66
CA ALA A 80 11.06 15.05 -2.11
C ALA A 80 10.70 13.58 -2.43
N PHE A 81 9.43 13.34 -2.73
CA PHE A 81 8.88 12.01 -2.85
C PHE A 81 8.78 11.58 -4.31
N ASP A 82 9.34 10.42 -4.64
CA ASP A 82 9.22 9.81 -5.97
C ASP A 82 8.89 8.31 -5.85
N PRO A 83 7.62 7.90 -6.06
CA PRO A 83 7.20 6.53 -5.83
C PRO A 83 7.78 5.54 -6.87
N PRO A 84 7.89 4.24 -6.52
CA PRO A 84 7.58 3.66 -5.21
C PRO A 84 8.73 3.85 -4.21
N CYS A 85 8.41 3.76 -2.91
CA CYS A 85 9.42 3.80 -1.86
C CYS A 85 9.32 2.60 -0.94
N ALA A 86 10.46 2.02 -0.56
CA ALA A 86 10.57 1.11 0.57
C ALA A 86 10.52 1.92 1.86
N ILE A 87 9.74 1.47 2.82
CA ILE A 87 9.73 2.00 4.19
C ILE A 87 10.37 0.94 5.08
N THR A 88 11.42 1.29 5.78
CA THR A 88 12.09 0.41 6.75
C THR A 88 11.93 1.02 8.13
N ALA A 89 11.25 0.32 9.04
CA ALA A 89 11.14 0.72 10.44
C ALA A 89 12.01 -0.21 11.29
N SER A 90 12.91 0.35 12.10
CA SER A 90 13.80 -0.40 12.98
C SER A 90 13.74 0.11 14.41
N SER A 91 13.56 -0.81 15.37
CA SER A 91 13.63 -0.53 16.81
C SER A 91 14.25 -1.72 17.54
N GLY A 92 15.40 -1.51 18.16
CA GLY A 92 16.18 -2.58 18.80
C GLY A 92 16.56 -3.67 17.79
N ALA A 93 16.11 -4.91 18.05
CA ALA A 93 16.35 -6.06 17.17
C ALA A 93 15.27 -6.27 16.10
N VAL A 94 14.21 -5.46 16.10
CA VAL A 94 13.08 -5.57 15.17
C VAL A 94 13.33 -4.67 13.97
N THR A 95 13.29 -5.25 12.78
CA THR A 95 13.30 -4.52 11.50
C THR A 95 12.19 -5.09 10.62
N ILE A 96 11.26 -4.23 10.24
CA ILE A 96 10.12 -4.55 9.38
C ILE A 96 10.01 -3.55 8.24
N HIS A 97 9.48 -4.02 7.11
CA HIS A 97 9.40 -3.28 5.88
C HIS A 97 7.96 -3.10 5.41
N SER A 98 7.77 -2.05 4.62
CA SER A 98 6.55 -1.73 3.91
C SER A 98 6.89 -0.98 2.62
N ILE A 99 5.87 -0.56 1.89
CA ILE A 99 6.02 0.26 0.67
C ILE A 99 5.07 1.45 0.70
N ALA A 100 5.52 2.57 0.15
CA ALA A 100 4.68 3.71 -0.21
C ALA A 100 4.54 3.80 -1.72
N THR A 101 3.30 3.88 -2.19
CA THR A 101 2.94 3.92 -3.62
C THR A 101 2.48 5.31 -4.07
N GLY A 102 2.31 6.22 -3.12
CA GLY A 102 1.88 7.61 -3.31
C GLY A 102 2.00 8.39 -2.00
N PRO A 103 1.61 9.69 -1.98
CA PRO A 103 1.45 10.43 -0.73
C PRO A 103 0.35 9.82 0.15
N GLY A 104 0.49 9.93 1.49
CA GLY A 104 -0.55 9.51 2.43
C GLY A 104 -0.09 8.52 3.49
N THR A 105 -1.01 7.63 3.91
CA THR A 105 -0.81 6.71 5.04
C THR A 105 -0.36 5.33 4.57
N PHE A 106 0.78 4.87 5.08
CA PHE A 106 1.34 3.55 4.83
C PHE A 106 1.87 2.97 6.15
N ASN A 107 1.22 1.93 6.67
CA ASN A 107 1.66 1.32 7.92
C ASN A 107 2.88 0.43 7.68
N VAL A 108 3.67 0.21 8.73
CA VAL A 108 4.78 -0.74 8.72
C VAL A 108 4.47 -1.80 9.76
N THR A 109 4.03 -2.97 9.28
CA THR A 109 3.54 -4.05 10.14
C THR A 109 3.99 -5.42 9.61
N PRO A 110 3.78 -6.50 10.37
CA PRO A 110 4.11 -7.84 9.90
C PRO A 110 3.28 -8.25 8.67
N LEU A 111 2.08 -7.68 8.51
CA LEU A 111 1.27 -7.89 7.31
C LEU A 111 1.88 -7.23 6.07
N THR A 112 2.49 -6.04 6.20
CA THR A 112 3.17 -5.38 5.07
C THR A 112 4.48 -6.09 4.71
N GLU A 113 5.18 -6.66 5.69
CA GLU A 113 6.34 -7.55 5.44
C GLU A 113 5.90 -8.80 4.64
N LEU A 114 4.74 -9.37 4.99
CA LEU A 114 4.19 -10.53 4.29
C LEU A 114 3.72 -10.18 2.87
N LEU A 115 3.15 -8.98 2.67
CA LEU A 115 2.85 -8.43 1.36
C LEU A 115 4.10 -8.35 0.48
N LEU A 116 5.22 -7.87 1.00
CA LEU A 116 6.48 -7.83 0.27
C LEU A 116 7.00 -9.22 -0.08
N SER A 117 6.83 -10.19 0.82
CA SER A 117 7.19 -11.60 0.55
C SER A 117 6.35 -12.17 -0.60
N TYR A 118 5.05 -11.88 -0.64
CA TYR A 118 4.17 -12.27 -1.73
C TYR A 118 4.57 -11.61 -3.05
N LEU A 119 4.74 -10.28 -3.07
CA LEU A 119 5.16 -9.52 -4.26
C LEU A 119 6.52 -9.97 -4.79
N ALA A 120 7.48 -10.24 -3.89
CA ALA A 120 8.78 -10.78 -4.27
C ALA A 120 8.63 -12.14 -4.97
N GLY A 121 7.76 -13.02 -4.46
CA GLY A 121 7.40 -14.27 -5.13
C GLY A 121 6.81 -14.06 -6.52
N GLN A 122 5.85 -13.12 -6.66
CA GLN A 122 5.25 -12.80 -7.97
C GLN A 122 6.25 -12.29 -9.00
N LEU A 123 7.32 -11.65 -8.53
CA LEU A 123 8.38 -11.05 -9.34
C LEU A 123 9.60 -11.98 -9.48
N GLY A 124 9.56 -13.19 -8.92
CA GLY A 124 10.67 -14.15 -8.98
C GLY A 124 11.94 -13.67 -8.28
N THR A 125 11.81 -12.90 -7.20
CA THR A 125 12.93 -12.33 -6.43
C THR A 125 12.77 -12.60 -4.93
N THR A 126 13.70 -12.08 -4.12
CA THR A 126 13.58 -12.05 -2.65
C THR A 126 13.11 -10.67 -2.19
N VAL A 127 12.63 -10.55 -0.95
CA VAL A 127 12.28 -9.22 -0.38
C VAL A 127 13.47 -8.27 -0.47
N SER A 128 14.68 -8.71 -0.10
CA SER A 128 15.89 -7.89 -0.22
C SER A 128 16.18 -7.47 -1.67
N GLY A 129 16.01 -8.39 -2.63
CA GLY A 129 16.15 -8.10 -4.06
C GLY A 129 15.09 -7.13 -4.58
N LEU A 130 13.85 -7.25 -4.11
CA LEU A 130 12.75 -6.33 -4.43
C LEU A 130 13.06 -4.92 -3.92
N LEU A 131 13.42 -4.77 -2.64
CA LEU A 131 13.69 -3.49 -2.00
C LEU A 131 14.93 -2.80 -2.59
N SER A 132 16.03 -3.53 -2.80
CA SER A 132 17.24 -2.99 -3.44
C SER A 132 17.02 -2.63 -4.93
N GLY A 133 16.08 -3.29 -5.60
CA GLY A 133 15.73 -3.03 -6.99
C GLY A 133 14.79 -1.85 -7.21
N ILE A 134 14.22 -1.22 -6.17
CA ILE A 134 13.26 -0.10 -6.30
C ILE A 134 13.81 1.03 -7.16
N SER A 135 15.09 1.39 -6.98
CA SER A 135 15.72 2.51 -7.67
C SER A 135 16.07 2.21 -9.14
N SER A 136 16.20 0.93 -9.52
CA SER A 136 16.82 0.56 -10.80
C SER A 136 16.00 -0.40 -11.68
N ASN A 137 15.04 -1.13 -11.12
CA ASN A 137 14.27 -2.15 -11.84
C ASN A 137 12.87 -1.62 -12.20
N ALA A 138 12.65 -1.32 -13.48
CA ALA A 138 11.38 -0.80 -13.98
C ALA A 138 10.20 -1.77 -13.75
N THR A 139 10.42 -3.09 -13.82
CA THR A 139 9.37 -4.08 -13.54
C THR A 139 8.93 -4.01 -12.09
N PHE A 140 9.87 -3.89 -11.16
CA PHE A 140 9.57 -3.76 -9.74
C PHE A 140 8.86 -2.43 -9.46
N GLN A 141 9.34 -1.34 -10.06
CA GLN A 141 8.70 -0.03 -9.96
C GLN A 141 7.23 -0.08 -10.42
N ASN A 142 6.98 -0.61 -11.62
CA ASN A 142 5.65 -0.72 -12.20
C ASN A 142 4.72 -1.60 -11.35
N ALA A 143 5.22 -2.72 -10.82
CA ALA A 143 4.44 -3.58 -9.94
C ALA A 143 4.04 -2.88 -8.64
N MET A 144 4.96 -2.18 -7.99
CA MET A 144 4.71 -1.50 -6.72
C MET A 144 3.88 -0.23 -6.86
N THR A 145 3.83 0.42 -8.02
CA THR A 145 2.95 1.57 -8.26
C THR A 145 1.59 1.18 -8.85
N ASN A 146 1.38 -0.10 -9.19
CA ASN A 146 0.12 -0.56 -9.75
C ASN A 146 -0.86 -0.94 -8.64
N SER A 147 -1.89 -0.10 -8.43
CA SER A 147 -2.88 -0.28 -7.37
C SER A 147 -3.66 -1.61 -7.46
N THR A 148 -3.90 -2.13 -8.67
CA THR A 148 -4.55 -3.44 -8.86
C THR A 148 -3.64 -4.58 -8.43
N VAL A 149 -2.34 -4.51 -8.74
CA VAL A 149 -1.35 -5.50 -8.29
C VAL A 149 -1.30 -5.52 -6.76
N ILE A 150 -1.21 -4.34 -6.13
CA ILE A 150 -1.16 -4.21 -4.67
C ILE A 150 -2.45 -4.74 -4.02
N ALA A 151 -3.63 -4.32 -4.49
CA ALA A 151 -4.90 -4.78 -3.94
C ALA A 151 -5.10 -6.30 -4.07
N ASN A 152 -4.69 -6.89 -5.21
CA ASN A 152 -4.74 -8.34 -5.40
C ASN A 152 -3.77 -9.07 -4.47
N ALA A 153 -2.56 -8.54 -4.28
CA ALA A 153 -1.58 -9.10 -3.37
C ALA A 153 -2.04 -9.03 -1.91
N GLU A 154 -2.61 -7.91 -1.49
CA GLU A 154 -3.25 -7.75 -0.18
C GLU A 154 -4.36 -8.79 0.04
N ALA A 155 -5.29 -8.93 -0.92
CA ALA A 155 -6.36 -9.90 -0.85
C ALA A 155 -5.84 -11.36 -0.78
N ALA A 156 -4.78 -11.68 -1.53
CA ALA A 156 -4.15 -12.99 -1.51
C ALA A 156 -3.49 -13.30 -0.16
N VAL A 157 -2.82 -12.31 0.46
CA VAL A 157 -2.24 -12.44 1.80
C VAL A 157 -3.34 -12.69 2.85
N VAL A 158 -4.43 -11.93 2.81
CA VAL A 158 -5.57 -12.13 3.71
C VAL A 158 -6.19 -13.51 3.53
N GLN A 159 -6.37 -13.96 2.29
CA GLN A 159 -6.91 -15.28 2.01
C GLN A 159 -5.97 -16.38 2.50
N LEU A 160 -4.66 -16.21 2.34
CA LEU A 160 -3.66 -17.16 2.84
C LEU A 160 -3.73 -17.29 4.37
N ILE A 161 -3.82 -16.17 5.08
CA ILE A 161 -3.99 -16.14 6.54
C ILE A 161 -5.26 -16.89 6.95
N LYS A 162 -6.38 -16.62 6.29
CA LYS A 162 -7.65 -17.29 6.56
C LYS A 162 -7.57 -18.79 6.33
N THR A 163 -6.98 -19.22 5.21
CA THR A 163 -6.84 -20.65 4.90
C THR A 163 -5.92 -21.38 5.87
N LYS A 164 -4.83 -20.74 6.32
CA LYS A 164 -3.80 -21.39 7.13
C LYS A 164 -4.08 -21.35 8.63
N TYR A 165 -4.71 -20.28 9.11
CA TYR A 165 -4.92 -20.03 10.55
C TYR A 165 -6.39 -19.90 10.94
N GLY A 166 -7.34 -19.87 9.99
CA GLY A 166 -8.75 -19.63 10.27
C GLY A 166 -9.07 -18.20 10.70
N ILE A 167 -8.12 -17.27 10.56
CA ILE A 167 -8.25 -15.88 11.01
C ILE A 167 -8.78 -15.02 9.88
N THR A 168 -9.79 -14.22 10.15
CA THR A 168 -10.26 -13.16 9.26
C THR A 168 -9.71 -11.84 9.77
N VAL A 169 -8.87 -11.17 8.99
CA VAL A 169 -8.40 -9.82 9.33
C VAL A 169 -9.51 -8.80 9.07
N SER A 170 -9.51 -7.72 9.84
CA SER A 170 -10.53 -6.68 9.81
C SER A 170 -10.58 -5.86 8.51
N SER A 171 -9.45 -5.78 7.78
CA SER A 171 -9.35 -5.05 6.51
C SER A 171 -8.44 -5.77 5.53
N THR A 172 -8.85 -5.81 4.25
CA THR A 172 -7.96 -6.25 3.17
C THR A 172 -6.94 -5.20 2.82
N SER A 173 -7.26 -3.90 2.93
CA SER A 173 -6.32 -2.80 2.64
C SER A 173 -5.44 -2.46 3.84
N PHE A 174 -4.76 -3.46 4.40
CA PHE A 174 -3.96 -3.33 5.61
C PHE A 174 -2.73 -2.44 5.42
N LEU A 175 -2.29 -2.20 4.18
CA LEU A 175 -1.20 -1.28 3.89
C LEU A 175 -1.53 0.16 4.30
N THR A 176 -2.77 0.60 4.09
CA THR A 176 -3.19 2.01 4.21
C THR A 176 -4.31 2.24 5.23
N VAL A 177 -4.82 1.18 5.86
CA VAL A 177 -5.86 1.26 6.90
C VAL A 177 -5.45 2.19 8.03
N SER A 178 -6.40 2.90 8.64
CA SER A 178 -6.15 3.63 9.88
C SER A 178 -5.65 2.67 10.96
N PHE A 179 -4.48 2.96 11.54
CA PHE A 179 -3.85 2.09 12.53
C PHE A 179 -3.60 2.86 13.82
N THR A 180 -4.31 2.45 14.89
CA THR A 180 -4.14 2.98 16.24
C THR A 180 -3.82 1.83 17.18
N PRO A 181 -2.62 1.78 17.78
CA PRO A 181 -2.26 0.71 18.72
C PRO A 181 -3.21 0.64 19.91
N GLY A 182 -3.49 -0.57 20.37
CA GLY A 182 -4.40 -0.88 21.47
C GLY A 182 -5.89 -0.68 21.16
N GLN A 183 -6.26 -0.49 19.89
CA GLN A 183 -7.66 -0.32 19.46
C GLN A 183 -8.14 -1.52 18.63
N PRO A 184 -9.46 -1.80 18.61
CA PRO A 184 -10.02 -2.79 17.70
C PRO A 184 -9.68 -2.49 16.23
N GLY A 185 -9.61 -3.54 15.41
CA GLY A 185 -9.27 -3.44 13.99
C GLY A 185 -7.87 -3.96 13.70
N ALA A 186 -7.09 -3.20 12.92
CA ALA A 186 -5.81 -3.66 12.38
C ALA A 186 -4.79 -4.08 13.45
N ASP A 187 -4.80 -3.45 14.63
CA ASP A 187 -3.91 -3.81 15.74
C ASP A 187 -4.33 -5.12 16.41
N ALA A 188 -5.64 -5.27 16.71
CA ALA A 188 -6.20 -6.51 17.23
C ALA A 188 -6.01 -7.71 16.27
N ASP A 189 -5.95 -7.47 14.96
CA ASP A 189 -5.58 -8.49 13.98
C ASP A 189 -4.13 -8.98 14.21
N LEU A 190 -3.18 -8.07 14.47
CA LEU A 190 -1.80 -8.44 14.76
C LEU A 190 -1.69 -9.26 16.06
N ASP A 191 -2.42 -8.88 17.11
CA ASP A 191 -2.45 -9.63 18.37
C ASP A 191 -3.05 -11.03 18.19
N THR A 192 -4.11 -11.14 17.38
CA THR A 192 -4.72 -12.43 17.04
C THR A 192 -3.74 -13.31 16.26
N LEU A 193 -3.01 -12.73 15.32
CA LEU A 193 -2.00 -13.43 14.52
C LEU A 193 -0.78 -13.85 15.35
N GLN A 194 -0.34 -13.03 16.30
CA GLN A 194 0.69 -13.41 17.27
C GLN A 194 0.24 -14.60 18.12
N THR A 195 -0.99 -14.53 18.66
CA THR A 195 -1.56 -15.60 19.49
C THR A 195 -1.65 -16.93 18.73
N ALA A 196 -1.96 -16.89 17.44
CA ALA A 196 -2.02 -18.06 16.57
C ALA A 196 -0.64 -18.54 16.05
N GLY A 197 0.45 -17.86 16.41
CA GLY A 197 1.80 -18.19 15.92
C GLY A 197 2.01 -17.88 14.43
N ALA A 198 1.18 -17.03 13.83
CA ALA A 198 1.38 -16.48 12.50
C ALA A 198 2.43 -15.36 12.50
N ILE A 199 2.58 -14.66 13.63
CA ILE A 199 3.62 -13.66 13.90
C ILE A 199 4.42 -14.14 15.12
N THR A 200 5.73 -14.01 15.06
CA THR A 200 6.65 -14.36 16.15
C THR A 200 6.61 -13.31 17.27
N SER A 201 7.15 -13.63 18.45
CA SER A 201 7.31 -12.67 19.55
C SER A 201 8.18 -11.45 19.19
N THR A 202 8.99 -11.56 18.14
CA THR A 202 9.81 -10.45 17.61
C THR A 202 9.07 -9.59 16.59
N GLY A 203 7.81 -9.92 16.28
CA GLY A 203 7.03 -9.20 15.29
C GLY A 203 7.25 -9.64 13.85
N GLN A 204 8.18 -10.55 13.56
CA GLN A 204 8.32 -11.08 12.21
C GLN A 204 7.22 -12.09 11.89
N PRO A 205 6.69 -12.14 10.64
CA PRO A 205 5.86 -13.26 10.21
C PRO A 205 6.58 -14.60 10.43
N ALA A 206 5.84 -15.62 10.85
CA ALA A 206 6.40 -16.95 11.04
C ALA A 206 6.97 -17.48 9.72
N ALA A 207 8.14 -18.14 9.77
CA ALA A 207 8.85 -18.61 8.57
C ALA A 207 7.97 -19.47 7.64
N SER A 208 7.07 -20.28 8.21
CA SER A 208 6.14 -21.10 7.42
C SER A 208 5.08 -20.26 6.69
N LEU A 209 4.67 -19.13 7.25
CA LEU A 209 3.74 -18.19 6.61
C LEU A 209 4.46 -17.38 5.52
N THR A 210 5.67 -16.89 5.78
CA THR A 210 6.53 -16.24 4.79
C THR A 210 6.80 -17.13 3.57
N ALA A 211 7.14 -18.40 3.81
CA ALA A 211 7.35 -19.37 2.73
C ALA A 211 6.07 -19.62 1.93
N ALA A 212 4.92 -19.72 2.59
CA ALA A 212 3.64 -19.91 1.93
C ALA A 212 3.23 -18.68 1.10
N ALA A 213 3.47 -17.45 1.59
CA ALA A 213 3.22 -16.23 0.84
C ALA A 213 4.10 -16.12 -0.40
N THR A 214 5.39 -16.46 -0.27
CA THR A 214 6.33 -16.48 -1.40
C THR A 214 5.91 -17.51 -2.45
N ALA A 215 5.50 -18.71 -2.03
CA ALA A 215 5.02 -19.75 -2.94
C ALA A 215 3.71 -19.35 -3.63
N ALA A 216 2.77 -18.75 -2.90
CA ALA A 216 1.53 -18.23 -3.46
C ALA A 216 1.78 -17.11 -4.48
N GLY A 217 2.73 -16.21 -4.20
CA GLY A 217 3.15 -15.19 -5.15
C GLY A 217 3.77 -15.80 -6.41
N THR A 218 4.65 -16.79 -6.25
CA THR A 218 5.26 -17.52 -7.39
C THR A 218 4.21 -18.18 -8.28
N ALA A 219 3.13 -18.69 -7.68
CA ALA A 219 2.01 -19.30 -8.41
C ALA A 219 1.10 -18.27 -9.12
N ALA A 220 1.24 -16.98 -8.81
CA ALA A 220 0.47 -15.89 -9.37
C ALA A 220 1.39 -14.78 -9.94
N PRO A 221 2.25 -15.09 -10.95
CA PRO A 221 3.24 -14.15 -11.45
C PRO A 221 2.57 -12.90 -12.05
N ILE A 222 3.20 -11.74 -11.85
CA ILE A 222 2.76 -10.51 -12.52
C ILE A 222 3.19 -10.63 -13.99
N SER A 223 2.23 -10.76 -14.91
CA SER A 223 2.56 -10.69 -16.33
C SER A 223 3.11 -9.30 -16.61
N GLY A 224 4.40 -9.21 -16.92
CA GLY A 224 4.98 -7.98 -17.46
C GLY A 224 4.12 -7.55 -18.65
N GLY A 225 3.77 -6.28 -18.74
CA GLY A 225 2.91 -5.70 -19.79
C GLY A 225 3.52 -5.80 -21.19
N GLY A 226 3.72 -7.02 -21.67
CA GLY A 226 3.93 -7.38 -23.06
C GLY A 226 2.68 -8.11 -23.53
N THR A 227 2.23 -7.77 -24.73
CA THR A 227 1.16 -8.44 -25.46
C THR A 227 1.48 -9.92 -25.72
N GLY A 228 1.35 -10.75 -24.69
CA GLY A 228 1.43 -12.20 -24.79
C GLY A 228 0.03 -12.76 -24.87
N THR A 229 -0.38 -13.16 -26.07
CA THR A 229 -1.55 -14.03 -26.29
C THR A 229 -1.48 -15.24 -25.35
N PRO A 230 -2.59 -15.65 -24.70
CA PRO A 230 -2.60 -16.88 -23.93
C PRO A 230 -2.43 -18.06 -24.90
N THR A 231 -1.23 -18.66 -24.94
CA THR A 231 -1.05 -19.98 -25.56
C THR A 231 -1.72 -21.00 -24.65
N GLY A 232 -2.81 -21.57 -25.15
CA GLY A 232 -3.63 -22.56 -24.47
C GLY A 232 -2.85 -23.79 -24.01
N GLY A 233 -3.13 -24.20 -22.78
CA GLY A 233 -2.71 -25.47 -22.20
C GLY A 233 -3.86 -26.48 -22.25
N THR A 234 -3.71 -27.43 -23.17
CA THR A 234 -4.22 -28.82 -23.24
C THR A 234 -4.94 -29.42 -22.02
N GLY A 235 -6.14 -29.95 -22.29
CA GLY A 235 -6.73 -31.08 -21.55
C GLY A 235 -6.96 -32.25 -22.49
N GLY A 236 -6.12 -33.28 -22.39
CA GLY A 236 -6.27 -34.56 -23.08
C GLY A 236 -6.46 -35.70 -22.09
N THR A 237 -7.42 -36.58 -22.37
CA THR A 237 -7.58 -37.99 -21.94
C THR A 237 -8.87 -38.46 -22.64
N GLY A 238 -8.99 -39.54 -23.41
CA GLY A 238 -8.28 -40.82 -23.46
C GLY A 238 -9.37 -41.91 -23.46
N GLY A 239 -9.47 -42.72 -24.52
CA GLY A 239 -10.48 -43.79 -24.61
C GLY A 239 -10.31 -44.68 -25.84
N SER A 240 -9.53 -45.74 -25.70
CA SER A 240 -9.41 -46.86 -26.64
C SER A 240 -10.66 -47.75 -26.63
N GLY A 241 -11.02 -48.32 -27.78
CA GLY A 241 -11.99 -49.42 -27.87
C GLY A 241 -12.35 -49.82 -29.31
N THR A 242 -11.79 -50.93 -29.76
CA THR A 242 -11.85 -51.60 -31.08
C THR A 242 -13.20 -52.23 -31.42
N GLY A 243 -13.45 -52.48 -32.73
CA GLY A 243 -14.34 -53.56 -33.17
C GLY A 243 -14.93 -53.40 -34.57
N THR A 244 -14.28 -54.01 -35.57
CA THR A 244 -14.93 -54.53 -36.79
C THR A 244 -15.29 -55.99 -36.59
#